data_AF-A0A2R7RE02-F1
#
_entry.id   AF-A0A2R7RE02-F1
#
_cell.length_a   1.000
_cell.length_b   1.000
_cell.length_c   1.000
_cell.angle_alpha   90.00
_cell.angle_beta   90.00
_cell.angle_gamma   90.00
#
_symmetry.space_group_name_H-M   'P 1'
#
loop_
_entity.id
_entity.type
_entity.pdbx_description
1 polymer ?
#
loop_
_entity_poly.entity_id
_entity_poly.type
_entity_poly.pdbx_seq_one_letter_code
_entity_poly.pdbx_strand_id
1 'polypeptide(L)'
;MAASDAGTSALVRPAAVTARGWGWRHSGRSAPAVQGLDLDIAPGERVLLLGPSGAGKSTLLHALAGVLGDEGDDADETGSLLIDGAAPRGQRGRSGLMQQDPETQVVLSRLGDDVAFGAENLAVRRDEIWRRVHE
;
A
#
# COMPACT_ATOMS: atom_id res chain seq x y z
N MET A 1 -19.92 9.24 37.33
CA MET A 1 -19.99 8.06 36.45
C MET A 1 -19.74 8.55 35.03
N ALA A 2 -18.47 8.73 34.67
CA ALA A 2 -18.06 9.15 33.33
C ALA A 2 -17.59 7.89 32.61
N ALA A 3 -18.35 7.46 31.60
CA ALA A 3 -17.92 6.39 30.72
C ALA A 3 -16.78 6.95 29.85
N SER A 4 -15.58 6.41 30.04
CA SER A 4 -14.45 6.62 29.14
C SER A 4 -14.75 5.89 27.84
N ASP A 5 -15.30 6.60 26.85
CA ASP A 5 -15.40 6.10 25.49
C ASP A 5 -14.06 6.33 24.79
N ALA A 6 -13.01 5.66 25.27
CA ALA A 6 -11.80 5.46 24.49
C ALA A 6 -12.11 4.31 23.52
N GLY A 7 -12.91 4.64 22.49
CA GLY A 7 -13.16 3.77 21.36
C GLY A 7 -11.83 3.25 20.87
N THR A 8 -11.59 1.96 21.06
CA THR A 8 -10.37 1.31 20.59
C THR A 8 -10.49 1.22 19.06
N SER A 9 -10.16 2.33 18.38
CA SER A 9 -9.66 2.31 17.02
C SER A 9 -8.52 1.30 17.06
N ALA A 10 -8.63 0.22 16.31
CA ALA A 10 -7.55 -0.73 16.21
C ALA A 10 -6.36 0.05 15.64
N LEU A 11 -5.45 0.49 16.52
CA LEU A 11 -4.40 1.44 16.22
C LEU A 11 -3.70 0.99 14.93
N VAL A 12 -3.79 1.83 13.89
CA VAL A 12 -3.01 1.64 12.67
C VAL A 12 -1.55 1.57 13.11
N ARG A 13 -0.97 0.37 13.11
CA ARG A 13 0.43 0.21 13.52
C ARG A 13 1.30 0.73 12.38
N PRO A 14 2.18 1.70 12.61
CA PRO A 14 3.13 2.11 11.58
C PRO A 14 3.96 0.89 11.12
N ALA A 15 4.36 0.89 9.86
CA ALA A 15 5.10 -0.20 9.23
C ALA A 15 6.55 0.21 8.97
N ALA A 16 7.47 -0.75 9.10
CA ALA A 16 8.84 -0.58 8.59
C ALA A 16 8.87 -0.97 7.11
N VAL A 17 9.62 -0.22 6.29
CA VAL A 17 9.85 -0.55 4.88
C VAL A 17 11.35 -0.72 4.66
N THR A 18 11.75 -1.79 4.01
CA THR A 18 13.15 -2.03 3.64
C THR A 18 13.26 -2.47 2.20
N ALA A 19 14.17 -1.86 1.44
CA ALA A 19 14.59 -2.33 0.13
C ALA A 19 16.08 -2.64 0.15
N ARG A 20 16.50 -3.75 -0.47
CA ARG A 20 17.91 -4.12 -0.62
C ARG A 20 18.19 -4.53 -2.06
N GLY A 21 19.00 -3.74 -2.76
CA GLY A 21 19.29 -3.91 -4.19
C GLY A 21 18.04 -4.05 -5.06
N TRP A 22 16.92 -3.45 -4.65
CA TRP A 22 15.62 -3.73 -5.26
C TRP A 22 15.51 -3.10 -6.64
N GLY A 23 15.01 -3.86 -7.61
CA GLY A 23 14.81 -3.39 -8.97
C GLY A 23 13.54 -3.95 -9.58
N TRP A 24 12.96 -3.20 -10.51
CA TRP A 24 11.77 -3.62 -11.25
C TRP A 24 11.86 -3.20 -12.71
N ARG A 25 11.61 -4.15 -13.61
CA ARG A 25 11.39 -3.91 -15.04
C ARG A 25 10.01 -4.40 -15.43
N HIS A 26 9.19 -3.49 -15.95
CA HIS A 26 7.89 -3.84 -16.52
C HIS A 26 8.04 -4.73 -17.75
N SER A 27 7.08 -5.65 -17.93
CA SER A 27 7.02 -6.50 -19.12
C SER A 27 7.09 -5.67 -20.41
N GLY A 28 7.84 -6.20 -21.40
CA GLY A 28 8.05 -5.54 -22.69
C GLY A 28 8.96 -4.30 -22.66
N ARG A 29 9.47 -3.86 -21.50
CA ARG A 29 10.46 -2.78 -21.42
C ARG A 29 11.87 -3.35 -21.49
N SER A 30 12.74 -2.67 -22.23
CA SER A 30 14.18 -2.97 -22.26
C SER A 30 14.93 -2.41 -21.05
N ALA A 31 14.49 -1.25 -20.54
CA ALA A 31 15.08 -0.59 -19.39
C ALA A 31 14.20 -0.78 -18.14
N PRO A 32 14.81 -1.10 -16.98
CA PRO A 32 14.09 -1.14 -15.71
C PRO A 32 13.62 0.25 -15.27
N ALA A 33 12.49 0.28 -14.58
CA ALA A 33 11.93 1.48 -13.99
C ALA A 33 12.63 1.85 -12.67
N VAL A 34 13.14 0.86 -11.93
CA VAL A 34 13.93 1.03 -10.71
C VAL A 34 15.11 0.06 -10.76
N GLN A 35 16.31 0.49 -10.37
CA GLN A 35 17.54 -0.32 -10.37
C GLN A 35 18.27 -0.19 -9.04
N GLY A 36 18.49 -1.32 -8.36
CA GLY A 36 19.41 -1.38 -7.21
C GLY A 36 19.08 -0.46 -6.05
N LEU A 37 17.78 -0.26 -5.75
CA LEU A 37 17.33 0.61 -4.67
C LEU A 37 17.63 -0.01 -3.30
N ASP A 38 18.40 0.72 -2.50
CA ASP A 38 18.53 0.50 -1.05
C ASP A 38 17.75 1.60 -0.32
N LEU A 39 16.86 1.20 0.58
CA LEU A 39 15.98 2.10 1.31
C LEU A 39 15.65 1.49 2.68
N ASP A 40 15.59 2.34 3.70
CA ASP A 40 15.04 2.01 5.02
C ASP A 40 14.10 3.15 5.43
N ILE A 41 12.85 2.81 5.75
CA ILE A 41 11.87 3.73 6.35
C ILE A 41 11.45 3.12 7.67
N ALA A 42 11.70 3.84 8.76
CA ALA A 42 11.35 3.39 10.09
C ALA A 42 9.84 3.56 10.36
N PRO A 43 9.24 2.76 11.25
CA PRO A 43 7.84 2.91 11.62
C PRO A 43 7.51 4.33 12.09
N GLY A 44 6.57 4.98 11.41
CA GLY A 44 6.05 6.30 11.77
C GLY A 44 6.74 7.46 11.06
N GLU A 45 7.77 7.17 10.25
CA GLU A 45 8.38 8.18 9.41
C GLU A 45 7.44 8.68 8.32
N ARG A 46 7.58 9.97 8.01
CA ARG A 46 6.89 10.61 6.88
C ARG A 46 7.94 10.95 5.84
N VAL A 47 7.89 10.24 4.72
CA VAL A 47 8.90 10.33 3.66
C VAL A 47 8.30 11.01 2.43
N LEU A 48 9.02 11.97 1.87
CA LEU A 48 8.70 12.59 0.59
C LEU A 48 9.59 11.98 -0.50
N LEU A 49 8.97 11.32 -1.48
CA LEU A 49 9.67 10.79 -2.64
C LEU A 49 9.62 11.78 -3.82
N LEU A 50 10.77 12.38 -4.14
CA LEU A 50 10.92 13.32 -5.24
C LEU A 50 11.72 12.70 -6.40
N GLY A 51 11.50 13.24 -7.59
CA GLY A 51 12.24 12.86 -8.80
C GLY A 51 11.46 13.22 -10.07
N PRO A 52 12.14 13.30 -11.23
CA PRO A 52 11.50 13.65 -12.49
C PRO A 52 10.43 12.62 -12.89
N SER A 53 9.56 12.98 -13.84
CA SER A 53 8.65 12.01 -14.46
C SER A 53 9.45 10.86 -15.07
N GLY A 54 8.96 9.62 -14.92
CA GLY A 54 9.65 8.42 -15.38
C GLY A 54 10.74 7.87 -14.45
N ALA A 55 11.08 8.53 -13.33
CA ALA A 55 12.09 8.05 -12.38
C ALA A 55 11.69 6.80 -11.55
N GLY A 56 10.60 6.11 -11.90
CA GLY A 56 10.15 4.91 -11.18
C GLY A 56 9.35 5.13 -9.89
N LYS A 57 9.00 6.38 -9.55
CA LYS A 57 8.25 6.70 -8.31
C LYS A 57 6.93 5.92 -8.19
N SER A 58 6.08 5.99 -9.23
CA SER A 58 4.81 5.25 -9.23
C SER A 58 5.04 3.74 -9.20
N THR A 59 6.08 3.24 -9.87
CA THR A 59 6.46 1.82 -9.77
C THR A 59 6.79 1.44 -8.33
N LEU A 60 7.61 2.21 -7.61
CA LEU A 60 7.92 1.94 -6.20
C LEU A 60 6.66 1.99 -5.31
N LEU A 61 5.80 3.00 -5.49
CA LEU A 61 4.56 3.10 -4.72
C LEU A 61 3.60 1.93 -5.00
N HIS A 62 3.50 1.48 -6.25
CA HIS A 62 2.73 0.29 -6.62
C HIS A 62 3.34 -1.00 -6.03
N ALA A 63 4.67 -1.09 -5.99
CA ALA A 63 5.37 -2.23 -5.39
C ALA A 63 5.05 -2.32 -3.90
N LEU A 64 5.15 -1.20 -3.18
CA LEU A 64 4.81 -1.08 -1.77
C LEU A 64 3.34 -1.39 -1.51
N ALA A 65 2.43 -0.99 -2.40
CA ALA A 65 1.02 -1.34 -2.30
C ALA A 65 0.72 -2.82 -2.62
N GLY A 66 1.71 -3.58 -3.10
CA GLY A 66 1.55 -4.98 -3.48
C GLY A 66 0.76 -5.19 -4.77
N VAL A 67 0.74 -4.19 -5.67
CA VAL A 67 -0.07 -4.21 -6.92
C VAL A 67 0.78 -4.27 -8.19
N LEU A 68 2.09 -4.48 -8.09
CA LEU A 68 2.92 -4.75 -9.27
C LEU A 68 2.87 -6.22 -9.66
N GLY A 69 2.63 -6.48 -10.96
CA GLY A 69 2.78 -7.76 -11.64
C GLY A 69 1.79 -8.84 -11.19
N ASP A 70 1.18 -9.54 -12.13
CA ASP A 70 0.45 -10.77 -11.85
C ASP A 70 1.35 -12.00 -12.04
N GLU A 71 0.92 -13.15 -11.52
CA GLU A 71 1.59 -14.43 -11.81
C GLU A 71 1.51 -14.70 -13.33
N GLY A 72 2.67 -14.76 -13.99
CA GLY A 72 2.77 -15.01 -15.43
C GLY A 72 3.17 -13.81 -16.30
N ASP A 73 3.37 -12.63 -15.72
CA ASP A 73 3.96 -11.50 -16.44
C ASP A 73 5.47 -11.68 -16.63
N ASP A 74 6.00 -11.36 -17.82
CA ASP A 74 7.44 -11.27 -18.13
C ASP A 74 8.11 -10.02 -17.49
N ALA A 75 7.69 -9.65 -16.27
CA ALA A 75 8.30 -8.60 -15.49
C ALA A 75 9.46 -9.16 -14.66
N ASP A 76 10.54 -8.39 -14.54
CA ASP A 76 11.71 -8.79 -13.76
C ASP A 76 11.76 -8.01 -12.44
N GLU A 77 11.85 -8.76 -11.34
CA GLU A 77 12.14 -8.23 -10.01
C GLU A 77 13.52 -8.69 -9.56
N THR A 78 14.32 -7.77 -9.02
CA THR A 78 15.62 -8.09 -8.41
C THR A 78 15.67 -7.59 -6.98
N GLY A 79 16.55 -8.18 -6.16
CA GLY A 79 16.71 -7.77 -4.76
C GLY A 79 15.50 -8.10 -3.91
N SER A 80 15.20 -7.26 -2.91
CA SER A 80 14.05 -7.44 -2.03
C SER A 80 13.41 -6.12 -1.64
N LEU A 81 12.08 -6.10 -1.59
CA LEU A 81 11.27 -5.02 -1.03
C LEU A 81 10.32 -5.62 0.01
N LEU A 82 10.40 -5.16 1.25
CA LEU A 82 9.68 -5.74 2.37
C LEU A 82 8.94 -4.66 3.17
N ILE A 83 7.77 -5.03 3.69
CA ILE A 83 7.02 -4.32 4.71
C ILE A 83 6.97 -5.22 5.93
N ASP A 84 7.46 -4.73 7.07
CA ASP A 84 7.60 -5.52 8.32
C ASP A 84 8.28 -6.89 8.11
N GLY A 85 9.26 -6.96 7.20
CA GLY A 85 10.04 -8.17 6.93
C GLY A 85 9.40 -9.18 5.98
N ALA A 86 8.23 -8.88 5.40
CA ALA A 86 7.58 -9.73 4.40
C ALA A 86 7.30 -8.98 3.09
N ALA A 87 7.13 -9.70 1.99
CA ALA A 87 6.83 -9.11 0.69
C ALA A 87 5.45 -8.41 0.70
N PRO A 88 5.29 -7.23 0.06
CA PRO A 88 4.02 -6.51 0.02
C PRO A 88 2.84 -7.31 -0.54
N ARG A 89 3.06 -8.11 -1.60
CA ARG A 89 2.00 -8.89 -2.28
C ARG A 89 1.28 -9.87 -1.33
N GLY A 90 1.99 -10.42 -0.36
CA GLY A 90 1.44 -11.36 0.63
C GLY A 90 0.73 -10.70 1.81
N GLN A 91 0.66 -9.37 1.85
CA GLN A 91 0.23 -8.59 3.02
C GLN A 91 -0.89 -7.60 2.68
N ARG A 92 -1.94 -8.08 2.00
CA ARG A 92 -3.11 -7.27 1.66
C ARG A 92 -3.66 -6.57 2.91
N GLY A 93 -3.88 -5.26 2.81
CA GLY A 93 -4.35 -4.44 3.93
C GLY A 93 -3.26 -3.89 4.86
N ARG A 94 -1.98 -4.28 4.70
CA ARG A 94 -0.89 -3.69 5.50
C ARG A 94 -0.53 -2.28 5.03
N SER A 95 -0.63 -2.04 3.73
CA SER A 95 -0.37 -0.78 3.05
C SER A 95 -1.55 -0.40 2.16
N GLY A 96 -1.86 0.89 2.09
CA GLY A 96 -2.83 1.45 1.16
C GLY A 96 -2.18 2.43 0.19
N LEU A 97 -2.79 2.63 -0.97
CA LEU A 97 -2.34 3.55 -2.00
C LEU A 97 -3.48 4.50 -2.39
N MET A 98 -3.26 5.79 -2.20
CA MET A 98 -4.10 6.84 -2.76
C MET A 98 -3.46 7.32 -4.07
N GLN A 99 -4.21 7.28 -5.16
CA GLN A 99 -3.71 7.71 -6.47
C GLN A 99 -3.87 9.22 -6.67
N GLN A 100 -3.27 9.74 -7.74
CA GLN A 100 -3.28 11.16 -8.06
C GLN A 100 -4.68 11.71 -8.33
N ASP A 101 -5.56 10.88 -8.91
CA ASP A 101 -6.94 11.22 -9.24
C ASP A 101 -7.90 10.39 -8.36
N PRO A 102 -8.23 10.87 -7.14
CA PRO A 102 -9.10 10.17 -6.18
C PRO A 102 -10.42 9.68 -6.75
N GLU A 103 -11.03 10.50 -7.60
CA GLU A 103 -12.35 10.28 -8.19
C GLU A 103 -12.40 9.04 -9.07
N THR A 104 -11.26 8.63 -9.63
CA THR A 104 -11.14 7.40 -10.43
C THR A 104 -11.18 6.13 -9.58
N GLN A 105 -11.10 6.27 -8.24
CA GLN A 105 -11.03 5.15 -7.30
C GLN A 105 -12.35 4.90 -6.56
N VAL A 106 -13.41 5.67 -6.84
CA VAL A 106 -14.76 5.45 -6.28
C VAL A 106 -15.40 4.24 -6.96
N VAL A 107 -15.83 3.28 -6.15
CA VAL A 107 -16.44 2.02 -6.60
C VAL A 107 -17.95 2.03 -6.41
N LEU A 108 -18.41 2.57 -5.27
CA LEU A 108 -19.81 2.48 -4.85
C LEU A 108 -20.50 3.85 -4.83
N SER A 109 -21.82 3.83 -5.03
CA SER A 109 -22.60 5.07 -5.17
C SER A 109 -22.86 5.82 -3.85
N ARG A 110 -22.61 5.17 -2.71
CA ARG A 110 -22.79 5.75 -1.37
C ARG A 110 -21.44 5.82 -0.68
N LEU A 111 -21.14 6.99 -0.10
CA LEU A 111 -19.86 7.25 0.58
C LEU A 111 -19.55 6.19 1.65
N GLY A 112 -20.52 5.88 2.51
CA GLY A 112 -20.32 4.90 3.58
C GLY A 112 -20.00 3.50 3.05
N ASP A 113 -20.66 3.10 1.95
CA ASP A 113 -20.41 1.80 1.33
C ASP A 113 -19.02 1.80 0.67
N ASP A 114 -18.62 2.90 0.00
CA ASP A 114 -17.31 3.03 -0.65
C ASP A 114 -16.15 2.98 0.36
N VAL A 115 -16.31 3.63 1.52
CA VAL A 115 -15.36 3.53 2.64
C VAL A 115 -15.32 2.13 3.25
N ALA A 116 -16.47 1.44 3.32
CA ALA A 116 -16.57 0.07 3.84
C ALA A 116 -15.90 -0.97 2.93
N PHE A 117 -15.86 -0.72 1.61
CA PHE A 117 -15.44 -1.67 0.58
C PHE A 117 -14.10 -2.37 0.87
N GLY A 118 -13.08 -1.61 1.29
CA GLY A 118 -11.77 -2.17 1.62
C GLY A 118 -11.82 -3.11 2.82
N ALA A 119 -12.59 -2.78 3.86
CA ALA A 119 -12.73 -3.60 5.05
C ALA A 119 -13.55 -4.87 4.78
N GLU A 120 -14.55 -4.81 3.88
CA GLU A 120 -15.31 -5.98 3.42
C GLU A 120 -14.40 -6.98 2.69
N ASN A 121 -13.55 -6.51 1.78
CA ASN A 121 -12.60 -7.35 1.04
C ASN A 121 -11.53 -7.99 1.95
N LEU A 122 -11.24 -7.37 3.10
CA LEU A 122 -10.35 -7.91 4.12
C LEU A 122 -11.08 -8.79 5.15
N ALA A 123 -12.35 -9.12 4.91
CA ALA A 123 -13.20 -9.93 5.78
C ALA A 123 -13.29 -9.41 7.23
N VAL A 124 -13.25 -8.08 7.40
CA VAL A 124 -13.49 -7.45 8.70
C VAL A 124 -14.94 -7.73 9.13
N ARG A 125 -15.18 -7.95 10.43
CA ARG A 125 -16.52 -8.23 10.95
C ARG A 125 -17.45 -7.04 10.71
N ARG A 126 -18.70 -7.29 10.33
CA ARG A 126 -19.65 -6.24 9.92
C ARG A 126 -19.88 -5.16 10.98
N ASP A 127 -19.97 -5.54 12.26
CA ASP A 127 -20.08 -4.62 13.39
C ASP A 127 -18.87 -3.68 13.50
N GLU A 128 -17.69 -4.18 13.18
CA GLU A 128 -16.44 -3.43 13.17
C GLU A 128 -16.30 -2.50 11.97
N ILE A 129 -16.77 -2.92 10.78
CA ILE A 129 -16.71 -2.10 9.56
C ILE A 129 -17.45 -0.78 9.77
N TRP A 130 -18.72 -0.84 10.19
CA TRP A 130 -19.51 0.36 10.35
C TRP A 130 -19.01 1.24 11.49
N ARG A 131 -18.39 0.67 12.53
CA ARG A 131 -17.69 1.47 13.54
C ARG A 131 -16.58 2.32 12.92
N ARG A 132 -15.73 1.71 12.09
CA ARG A 132 -14.61 2.40 11.41
C ARG A 132 -15.05 3.42 10.37
N VAL A 133 -16.16 3.18 9.66
CA VAL A 133 -16.69 4.11 8.65
C VAL A 133 -17.13 5.44 9.27
N HIS A 134 -17.52 5.44 10.55
CA HIS A 134 -17.98 6.64 11.26
C HIS A 134 -16.88 7.35 12.08
N GLU A 135 -15.65 6.80 12.12
CA GLU A 135 -14.47 7.47 12.72
C GLU A 135 -13.97 8.62 11.81
#